data_AF-A0A7S0BKU0-F1
#
_entry.id   AF-A0A7S0BKU0-F1
#
_cell.length_a   1.000
_cell.length_b   1.000
_cell.length_c   1.000
_cell.angle_alpha   90.00
_cell.angle_beta   90.00
_cell.angle_gamma   90.00
#
_symmetry.space_group_name_H-M   'P 1'
#
loop_
_entity.id
_entity.type
_entity.pdbx_description
1 polymer ?
#
loop_
_entity_poly.entity_id
_entity_poly.type
_entity_poly.pdbx_seq_one_letter_code
_entity_poly.pdbx_strand_id
1 'polypeptide(L)'
;GAQKKTKVKTKLGIRESAKYLAQSPYIRNLALLVIAYGMSINIVEVTWKGRLRQAFPDPNDYSTFMGNFSTATGTVTFTMMIIGRWIFNRFGWGVAATITPTVLGATGLTFFALLLFSNAVNPFIAALGTTPLMVAVIVGAAQNVLSKSSKYSLFDPCKEMAYIPLDAEQKSKGKAAVDVIGNPLGKSGGSFIQQGLIFAMGSLAASTPYLAAILAVIVVMWLVAAPPPGKKVACGL
;
A
#
# COMPACT_ATOMS: atom_id res chain seq x y z
N GLY A 1 34.43 17.28 -26.28
CA GLY A 1 34.46 16.97 -24.84
C GLY A 1 33.06 17.07 -24.27
N ALA A 2 32.50 15.95 -23.81
CA ALA A 2 31.28 15.93 -23.01
C ALA A 2 31.47 14.84 -21.97
N GLN A 3 31.78 15.23 -20.73
CA GLN A 3 31.95 14.30 -19.61
C GLN A 3 30.63 13.54 -19.39
N LYS A 4 30.69 12.21 -19.61
CA LYS A 4 29.77 11.24 -19.00
C LYS A 4 29.80 11.50 -17.48
N LYS A 5 28.81 12.21 -16.94
CA LYS A 5 28.56 12.25 -15.49
C LYS A 5 28.17 10.84 -15.06
N THR A 6 29.15 10.08 -14.61
CA THR A 6 28.98 8.78 -13.97
C THR A 6 27.98 8.96 -12.82
N LYS A 7 26.82 8.29 -12.89
CA LYS A 7 25.80 8.29 -11.85
C LYS A 7 26.41 7.70 -10.57
N VAL A 8 26.98 8.53 -9.72
CA VAL A 8 27.35 8.13 -8.37
C VAL A 8 26.04 7.89 -7.62
N LYS A 9 25.72 6.61 -7.36
CA LYS A 9 24.65 6.24 -6.42
C LYS A 9 25.01 6.85 -5.07
N THR A 10 24.41 7.99 -4.74
CA THR A 10 24.63 8.66 -3.46
C THR A 10 24.01 7.76 -2.38
N LYS A 11 24.83 7.01 -1.66
CA LYS A 11 24.39 6.25 -0.49
C LYS A 11 24.24 7.25 0.66
N LEU A 12 23.05 7.83 0.82
CA LEU A 12 22.76 8.65 1.99
C LEU A 12 22.58 7.76 3.22
N GLY A 13 23.19 8.13 4.34
CA GLY A 13 22.86 7.53 5.63
C GLY A 13 21.44 7.89 6.09
N ILE A 14 20.93 7.25 7.16
CA ILE A 14 19.58 7.54 7.71
C ILE A 14 19.46 9.02 8.13
N ARG A 15 20.45 9.55 8.85
CA ARG A 15 20.44 10.95 9.32
C ARG A 15 20.48 11.95 8.16
N GLU A 16 21.29 11.66 7.14
CA GLU A 16 21.43 12.49 5.95
C GLU A 16 20.16 12.45 5.11
N SER A 17 19.56 11.27 4.96
CA SER A 17 18.28 11.06 4.30
C SER A 17 17.17 11.85 5.00
N ALA A 18 17.12 11.82 6.34
CA ALA A 18 16.11 12.53 7.11
C ALA A 18 16.26 14.05 6.97
N LYS A 19 17.50 14.55 7.06
CA LYS A 19 17.80 15.97 6.81
C LYS A 19 17.42 16.37 5.39
N TYR A 20 17.72 15.53 4.40
CA TYR A 20 17.40 15.78 3.00
C TYR A 20 15.88 15.84 2.75
N LEU A 21 15.11 14.89 3.30
CA LEU A 21 13.64 14.91 3.24
C LEU A 21 13.08 16.16 3.92
N ALA A 22 13.62 16.58 5.06
CA ALA A 22 13.15 17.78 5.75
C ALA A 22 13.37 19.06 4.92
N GLN A 23 14.43 19.11 4.12
CA GLN A 23 14.81 20.26 3.29
C GLN A 23 14.06 20.34 1.96
N SER A 24 13.55 19.23 1.43
CA SER A 24 12.87 19.21 0.12
C SER A 24 11.38 18.88 0.27
N PRO A 25 10.47 19.89 0.26
CA PRO A 25 9.04 19.68 0.44
C PRO A 25 8.44 18.69 -0.56
N TYR A 26 8.90 18.72 -1.81
CA TYR A 26 8.41 17.82 -2.86
C TYR A 26 8.76 16.36 -2.59
N ILE A 27 10.03 16.07 -2.28
CA ILE A 27 10.48 14.71 -1.97
C ILE A 27 9.88 14.23 -0.65
N ARG A 28 9.72 15.14 0.33
CA ARG A 28 9.04 14.85 1.59
C ARG A 28 7.61 14.38 1.36
N ASN A 29 6.85 15.08 0.52
CA ASN A 29 5.48 14.69 0.22
C ASN A 29 5.44 13.31 -0.46
N LEU A 30 6.36 13.04 -1.39
CA LEU A 30 6.48 11.72 -2.00
C LEU A 30 6.85 10.62 -0.98
N ALA A 31 7.75 10.93 -0.04
CA ALA A 31 8.11 10.03 1.06
C ALA A 31 6.91 9.76 1.98
N LEU A 32 6.10 10.78 2.30
CA LEU A 32 4.89 10.64 3.10
C LEU A 32 3.85 9.76 2.40
N LEU A 33 3.67 9.90 1.08
CA LEU A 33 2.82 8.99 0.30
C LEU A 33 3.33 7.55 0.37
N VAL A 34 4.66 7.36 0.31
CA VAL A 34 5.30 6.05 0.44
C VAL A 34 5.06 5.42 1.81
N ILE A 35 5.17 6.22 2.87
CA ILE A 35 4.92 5.80 4.25
C ILE A 35 3.43 5.48 4.44
N ALA A 36 2.54 6.35 3.96
CA ALA A 36 1.09 6.18 4.07
C ALA A 36 0.64 4.86 3.43
N TYR A 37 1.04 4.58 2.19
CA TYR A 37 0.67 3.30 1.57
C TYR A 37 1.26 2.11 2.32
N GLY A 38 2.54 2.20 2.71
CA GLY A 38 3.25 1.09 3.35
C GLY A 38 2.57 0.71 4.66
N MET A 39 2.14 1.73 5.41
CA MET A 39 1.40 1.61 6.65
C MET A 39 0.01 1.01 6.42
N SER A 40 -0.74 1.54 5.45
CA SER A 40 -2.07 1.02 5.11
C SER A 40 -2.05 -0.46 4.70
N ILE A 41 -1.12 -0.85 3.82
CA ILE A 41 -0.98 -2.26 3.40
C ILE A 41 -0.60 -3.12 4.62
N ASN A 42 0.34 -2.66 5.45
CA ASN A 42 0.78 -3.41 6.61
C ASN A 42 -0.34 -3.64 7.64
N ILE A 43 -1.13 -2.60 7.95
CA ILE A 43 -2.26 -2.70 8.88
C ILE A 43 -3.26 -3.77 8.42
N VAL A 44 -3.64 -3.75 7.12
CA VAL A 44 -4.59 -4.74 6.60
C VAL A 44 -3.95 -6.12 6.52
N GLU A 45 -2.71 -6.23 6.04
CA GLU A 45 -2.01 -7.51 5.88
C GLU A 45 -1.85 -8.25 7.21
N VAL A 46 -1.43 -7.55 8.27
CA VAL A 46 -1.23 -8.19 9.58
C VAL A 46 -2.58 -8.54 10.21
N THR A 47 -3.59 -7.69 10.09
CA THR A 47 -4.95 -7.99 10.55
C THR A 47 -5.51 -9.24 9.84
N TRP A 48 -5.34 -9.31 8.52
CA TRP A 48 -5.73 -10.46 7.71
C TRP A 48 -4.97 -11.73 8.07
N LYS A 49 -3.64 -11.66 8.26
CA LYS A 49 -2.84 -12.81 8.72
C LYS A 49 -3.32 -13.34 10.07
N GLY A 50 -3.80 -12.47 10.96
CA GLY A 50 -4.45 -12.89 12.21
C GLY A 50 -5.67 -13.78 11.97
N ARG A 51 -6.52 -13.43 10.99
CA ARG A 51 -7.69 -14.23 10.60
C ARG A 51 -7.32 -15.49 9.83
N LEU A 52 -6.33 -15.41 8.95
CA LEU A 52 -5.83 -16.56 8.20
C LEU A 52 -5.31 -17.65 9.14
N ARG A 53 -4.58 -17.29 10.20
CA ARG A 53 -4.12 -18.24 11.23
C ARG A 53 -5.26 -18.85 12.06
N GLN A 54 -6.36 -18.12 12.25
CA GLN A 54 -7.55 -18.68 12.90
C GLN A 54 -8.28 -19.68 12.00
N ALA A 55 -8.31 -19.42 10.69
CA ALA A 55 -8.96 -20.28 9.71
C ALA A 55 -8.15 -21.54 9.35
N PHE A 56 -6.81 -21.41 9.33
CA PHE A 56 -5.87 -22.49 9.05
C PHE A 56 -4.86 -22.61 10.20
N PRO A 57 -5.22 -23.30 11.30
CA PRO A 57 -4.29 -23.57 12.40
C PRO A 57 -3.19 -24.56 12.01
N ASP A 58 -3.48 -25.45 11.06
CA ASP A 58 -2.51 -26.39 10.52
C ASP A 58 -1.46 -25.66 9.65
N PRO A 59 -0.16 -25.83 9.92
CA PRO A 59 0.90 -25.15 9.17
C PRO A 59 0.95 -25.52 7.67
N ASN A 60 0.57 -26.74 7.29
CA ASN A 60 0.59 -27.20 5.92
C ASN A 60 -0.54 -26.55 5.11
N ASP A 61 -1.74 -26.46 5.67
CA ASP A 61 -2.86 -25.76 5.03
C ASP A 61 -2.60 -24.26 4.92
N TYR A 62 -2.07 -23.65 5.98
CA TYR A 62 -1.65 -22.25 5.97
C TYR A 62 -0.60 -21.98 4.87
N SER A 63 0.42 -22.85 4.77
CA SER A 63 1.47 -22.74 3.77
C SER A 63 0.92 -22.90 2.35
N THR A 64 0.03 -23.87 2.14
CA THR A 64 -0.65 -24.10 0.85
C THR A 64 -1.45 -22.88 0.43
N PHE A 65 -2.25 -22.31 1.34
CA PHE A 65 -2.99 -21.08 1.08
C PHE A 65 -2.04 -19.94 0.72
N MET A 66 -0.97 -19.74 1.50
CA MET A 66 0.02 -18.69 1.26
C MET A 66 0.74 -18.85 -0.09
N GLY A 67 0.99 -20.08 -0.53
CA GLY A 67 1.51 -20.39 -1.86
C GLY A 67 0.56 -19.92 -2.97
N ASN A 68 -0.71 -20.32 -2.89
CA ASN A 68 -1.74 -19.91 -3.85
C ASN A 68 -1.95 -18.39 -3.84
N PHE A 69 -1.97 -17.76 -2.66
CA PHE A 69 -2.05 -16.32 -2.49
C PHE A 69 -0.87 -15.59 -3.17
N SER A 70 0.35 -16.11 -3.03
CA SER A 70 1.53 -15.55 -3.68
C SER A 70 1.45 -15.65 -5.21
N THR A 71 1.06 -16.82 -5.74
CA THR A 71 0.84 -17.04 -7.18
C THR A 71 -0.22 -16.10 -7.72
N ALA A 72 -1.38 -16.01 -7.07
CA ALA A 72 -2.46 -15.10 -7.46
C ALA A 72 -2.01 -13.63 -7.43
N THR A 73 -1.25 -13.23 -6.41
CA THR A 73 -0.66 -11.88 -6.34
C THR A 73 0.24 -11.61 -7.54
N GLY A 74 1.11 -12.56 -7.91
CA GLY A 74 1.98 -12.45 -9.08
C GLY A 74 1.18 -12.30 -10.39
N THR A 75 0.21 -13.19 -10.61
CA THR A 75 -0.63 -13.19 -11.82
C THR A 75 -1.43 -11.90 -11.95
N VAL A 76 -2.14 -11.48 -10.89
CA VAL A 76 -2.93 -10.24 -10.92
C VAL A 76 -2.03 -9.02 -11.10
N THR A 77 -0.85 -9.00 -10.48
CA THR A 77 0.12 -7.91 -10.66
C THR A 77 0.58 -7.81 -12.11
N PHE A 78 0.90 -8.94 -12.74
CA PHE A 78 1.30 -8.97 -14.14
C PHE A 78 0.19 -8.47 -15.07
N THR A 79 -1.04 -8.96 -14.89
CA THR A 79 -2.21 -8.49 -15.65
C THR A 79 -2.44 -6.99 -15.44
N MET A 80 -2.37 -6.51 -14.19
CA MET A 80 -2.50 -5.10 -13.85
C MET A 80 -1.38 -4.24 -14.43
N MET A 81 -0.15 -4.75 -14.58
CA MET A 81 0.93 -3.99 -15.26
C MET A 81 0.60 -3.72 -16.72
N ILE A 82 -0.01 -4.69 -17.43
CA ILE A 82 -0.46 -4.53 -18.82
C ILE A 82 -1.59 -3.49 -18.88
N ILE A 83 -2.61 -3.62 -18.02
CA ILE A 83 -3.72 -2.68 -17.91
C ILE A 83 -3.22 -1.29 -17.51
N GLY A 84 -2.23 -1.21 -16.61
CA GLY A 84 -1.63 0.02 -16.13
C GLY A 84 -1.03 0.84 -17.27
N ARG A 85 -0.32 0.19 -18.20
CA ARG A 85 0.18 0.87 -19.42
C ARG A 85 -0.94 1.52 -20.23
N TRP A 86 -2.07 0.83 -20.38
CA TRP A 86 -3.25 1.39 -21.05
C TRP A 86 -3.85 2.57 -20.26
N ILE A 87 -3.94 2.47 -18.92
CA ILE A 87 -4.42 3.55 -18.05
C ILE A 87 -3.52 4.80 -18.18
N PHE A 88 -2.20 4.63 -18.11
CA PHE A 88 -1.25 5.73 -18.24
C PHE A 88 -1.37 6.43 -19.59
N ASN A 89 -1.53 5.68 -20.67
CA ASN A 89 -1.65 6.23 -22.02
C ASN A 89 -3.00 6.93 -22.26
N ARG A 90 -4.10 6.38 -21.72
CA ARG A 90 -5.46 6.87 -22.02
C ARG A 90 -5.93 7.97 -21.05
N PHE A 91 -5.69 7.80 -19.76
CA PHE A 91 -6.21 8.66 -18.69
C PHE A 91 -5.13 9.53 -18.03
N GLY A 92 -3.86 9.24 -18.29
CA GLY A 92 -2.74 10.00 -17.78
C GLY A 92 -2.39 9.70 -16.32
N TRP A 93 -1.33 10.36 -15.86
CA TRP A 93 -0.70 10.08 -14.59
C TRP A 93 -1.55 10.45 -13.36
N GLY A 94 -2.30 11.55 -13.41
CA GLY A 94 -3.13 11.98 -12.28
C GLY A 94 -4.19 10.94 -11.91
N VAL A 95 -4.88 10.38 -12.91
CA VAL A 95 -5.86 9.30 -12.69
C VAL A 95 -5.17 8.07 -12.13
N ALA A 96 -4.07 7.62 -12.73
CA ALA A 96 -3.31 6.47 -12.25
C ALA A 96 -2.85 6.60 -10.78
N ALA A 97 -2.45 7.81 -10.36
CA ALA A 97 -2.03 8.09 -8.99
C ALA A 97 -3.17 7.96 -7.97
N THR A 98 -4.41 8.23 -8.37
CA THR A 98 -5.61 8.13 -7.50
C THR A 98 -6.20 6.72 -7.40
N ILE A 99 -5.91 5.83 -8.37
CA ILE A 99 -6.46 4.47 -8.37
C ILE A 99 -5.95 3.68 -7.17
N THR A 100 -4.64 3.74 -6.88
CA THR A 100 -4.05 2.96 -5.77
C THR A 100 -4.69 3.28 -4.41
N PRO A 101 -4.77 4.54 -3.95
CA PRO A 101 -5.44 4.86 -2.69
C PRO A 101 -6.93 4.50 -2.71
N THR A 102 -7.60 4.63 -3.87
CA THR A 102 -9.03 4.28 -4.01
C THR A 102 -9.25 2.77 -3.87
N VAL A 103 -8.46 1.95 -4.57
CA VAL A 103 -8.54 0.48 -4.48
C VAL A 103 -8.22 0.03 -3.06
N LEU A 104 -7.14 0.55 -2.47
CA LEU A 104 -6.77 0.21 -1.10
C LEU A 104 -7.87 0.62 -0.11
N GLY A 105 -8.41 1.82 -0.26
CA GLY A 105 -9.48 2.34 0.59
C GLY A 105 -10.76 1.53 0.49
N ALA A 106 -11.28 1.35 -0.73
CA ALA A 106 -12.52 0.62 -0.97
C ALA A 106 -12.41 -0.84 -0.49
N THR A 107 -11.35 -1.55 -0.87
CA THR A 107 -11.17 -2.95 -0.48
C THR A 107 -10.83 -3.09 1.01
N GLY A 108 -10.04 -2.18 1.57
CA GLY A 108 -9.67 -2.17 3.00
C GLY A 108 -10.87 -1.88 3.90
N LEU A 109 -11.68 -0.87 3.56
CA LEU A 109 -12.92 -0.56 4.27
C LEU A 109 -13.92 -1.71 4.15
N THR A 110 -14.02 -2.35 2.99
CA THR A 110 -14.87 -3.55 2.81
C THR A 110 -14.41 -4.68 3.74
N PHE A 111 -13.11 -4.95 3.79
CA PHE A 111 -12.54 -5.97 4.68
C PHE A 111 -12.81 -5.66 6.15
N PHE A 112 -12.55 -4.43 6.61
CA PHE A 112 -12.80 -4.03 7.99
C PHE A 112 -14.30 -4.00 8.34
N ALA A 113 -15.17 -3.57 7.42
CA ALA A 113 -16.61 -3.63 7.61
C ALA A 113 -17.10 -5.07 7.82
N LEU A 114 -16.62 -6.02 7.01
CA LEU A 114 -16.94 -7.44 7.21
C LEU A 114 -16.46 -7.97 8.57
N LEU A 115 -15.31 -7.50 9.07
CA LEU A 115 -14.83 -7.89 10.40
C LEU A 115 -15.68 -7.31 11.54
N LEU A 116 -16.09 -6.04 11.43
CA LEU A 116 -16.82 -5.33 12.47
C LEU A 116 -18.30 -5.71 12.52
N PHE A 117 -18.90 -5.96 11.36
CA PHE A 117 -20.32 -6.29 11.21
C PHE A 117 -20.56 -7.78 10.93
N SER A 118 -19.59 -8.64 11.28
CA SER A 118 -19.63 -10.10 11.02
C SER A 118 -20.92 -10.76 11.52
N ASN A 119 -21.42 -10.36 12.69
CA ASN A 119 -22.68 -10.85 13.26
C ASN A 119 -23.91 -10.49 12.40
N ALA A 120 -23.93 -9.30 11.82
CA ALA A 120 -25.05 -8.84 10.99
C ALA A 120 -25.08 -9.54 9.62
N VAL A 121 -23.91 -9.87 9.08
CA VAL A 121 -23.81 -10.59 7.79
C VAL A 121 -23.86 -12.11 7.93
N ASN A 122 -23.76 -12.64 9.15
CA ASN A 122 -23.72 -14.09 9.42
C ASN A 122 -24.91 -14.87 8.81
N PRO A 123 -26.18 -14.39 8.87
CA PRO A 123 -27.31 -15.12 8.28
C PRO A 123 -27.17 -15.30 6.76
N PHE A 124 -26.67 -14.28 6.06
CA PHE A 124 -26.43 -14.33 4.61
C PHE A 124 -25.25 -15.23 4.26
N ILE A 125 -24.20 -15.19 5.07
CA ILE A 125 -22.99 -16.00 4.88
C ILE A 125 -23.29 -17.49 5.13
N ALA A 126 -24.08 -17.80 6.16
CA ALA A 126 -24.52 -19.16 6.45
C ALA A 126 -25.36 -19.74 5.30
N ALA A 127 -26.19 -18.93 4.64
CA ALA A 127 -26.95 -19.34 3.45
C ALA A 127 -26.06 -19.70 2.25
N LEU A 128 -24.82 -19.18 2.19
CA LEU A 128 -23.82 -19.53 1.18
C LEU A 128 -23.00 -20.78 1.56
N GLY A 129 -23.30 -21.43 2.68
CA GLY A 129 -22.60 -22.64 3.13
C GLY A 129 -21.17 -22.40 3.61
N THR A 130 -20.85 -21.19 4.06
CA THR A 130 -19.50 -20.83 4.54
C THR A 130 -19.56 -20.09 5.88
N THR A 131 -18.40 -19.75 6.45
CA THR A 131 -18.29 -19.05 7.74
C THR A 131 -17.86 -17.60 7.55
N PRO A 132 -18.24 -16.67 8.45
CA PRO A 132 -17.76 -15.29 8.40
C PRO A 132 -16.23 -15.19 8.43
N LEU A 133 -15.57 -16.12 9.12
CA LEU A 133 -14.12 -16.21 9.17
C LEU A 133 -13.51 -16.51 7.79
N MET A 134 -14.06 -17.50 7.07
CA MET A 134 -13.57 -17.85 5.73
C MET A 134 -13.83 -16.74 4.70
N VAL A 135 -14.99 -16.08 4.77
CA VAL A 135 -15.28 -14.91 3.92
C VAL A 135 -14.28 -13.79 4.21
N ALA A 136 -13.98 -13.51 5.48
CA ALA A 136 -12.98 -12.51 5.85
C ALA A 136 -11.58 -12.88 5.32
N VAL A 137 -11.21 -14.16 5.32
CA VAL A 137 -9.93 -14.62 4.75
C VAL A 137 -9.88 -14.39 3.24
N ILE A 138 -10.94 -14.74 2.50
CA ILE A 138 -10.97 -14.60 1.04
C ILE A 138 -11.02 -13.12 0.64
N VAL A 139 -11.88 -12.33 1.27
CA VAL A 139 -11.98 -10.89 1.00
C VAL A 139 -10.70 -10.16 1.41
N GLY A 140 -10.10 -10.52 2.54
CA GLY A 140 -8.81 -9.97 2.97
C GLY A 140 -7.66 -10.37 2.04
N ALA A 141 -7.69 -11.59 1.48
CA ALA A 141 -6.73 -12.03 0.47
C ALA A 141 -6.89 -11.21 -0.82
N ALA A 142 -8.13 -11.04 -1.31
CA ALA A 142 -8.42 -10.21 -2.47
C ALA A 142 -8.00 -8.74 -2.26
N GLN A 143 -8.30 -8.17 -1.10
CA GLN A 143 -7.87 -6.84 -0.69
C GLN A 143 -6.33 -6.70 -0.79
N ASN A 144 -5.59 -7.66 -0.24
CA ASN A 144 -4.13 -7.63 -0.22
C ASN A 144 -3.55 -7.78 -1.63
N VAL A 145 -4.10 -8.70 -2.44
CA VAL A 145 -3.72 -8.91 -3.84
C VAL A 145 -3.95 -7.62 -4.62
N LEU A 146 -5.17 -7.08 -4.61
CA LEU A 146 -5.53 -5.87 -5.37
C LEU A 146 -4.70 -4.66 -4.94
N SER A 147 -4.43 -4.49 -3.64
CA SER A 147 -3.62 -3.39 -3.13
C SER A 147 -2.16 -3.50 -3.56
N LYS A 148 -1.55 -4.69 -3.44
CA LYS A 148 -0.17 -4.93 -3.88
C LYS A 148 -0.04 -4.79 -5.38
N SER A 149 -0.95 -5.38 -6.14
CA SER A 149 -0.97 -5.29 -7.59
C SER A 149 -1.13 -3.85 -8.06
N SER A 150 -2.07 -3.07 -7.51
CA SER A 150 -2.25 -1.66 -7.85
C SER A 150 -1.01 -0.83 -7.48
N LYS A 151 -0.38 -1.10 -6.33
CA LYS A 151 0.87 -0.44 -5.95
C LYS A 151 1.97 -0.68 -7.00
N TYR A 152 2.26 -1.93 -7.33
CA TYR A 152 3.37 -2.26 -8.23
C TYR A 152 3.12 -1.84 -9.68
N SER A 153 1.86 -1.86 -10.12
CA SER A 153 1.49 -1.55 -11.51
C SER A 153 1.19 -0.08 -11.78
N LEU A 154 0.76 0.68 -10.76
CA LEU A 154 0.33 2.07 -10.92
C LEU A 154 1.13 3.01 -10.01
N PHE A 155 1.13 2.79 -8.70
CA PHE A 155 1.80 3.72 -7.77
C PHE A 155 3.31 3.81 -7.97
N ASP A 156 4.00 2.67 -8.10
CA ASP A 156 5.45 2.65 -8.27
C ASP A 156 5.89 3.35 -9.58
N PRO A 157 5.26 3.10 -10.74
CA PRO A 157 5.47 3.91 -11.94
C PRO A 157 5.11 5.39 -11.73
N CYS A 158 4.02 5.70 -11.04
CA CYS A 158 3.64 7.08 -10.74
C CYS A 158 4.73 7.81 -9.94
N LYS A 159 5.26 7.16 -8.91
CA LYS A 159 6.37 7.64 -8.09
C LYS A 159 7.64 7.86 -8.93
N GLU A 160 7.94 6.94 -9.85
CA GLU A 160 9.06 7.08 -10.77
C GLU A 160 8.93 8.27 -11.72
N MET A 161 7.71 8.53 -12.20
CA MET A 161 7.39 9.70 -13.03
C MET A 161 7.49 11.02 -12.24
N ALA A 162 7.12 11.01 -10.96
CA ALA A 162 7.30 12.17 -10.07
C ALA A 162 8.77 12.59 -9.92
N TYR A 163 9.71 11.66 -10.10
CA TYR A 163 11.14 11.99 -10.09
C TYR A 163 11.71 12.49 -11.43
N ILE A 164 10.94 12.52 -12.52
CA ILE A 164 11.41 12.99 -13.84
C ILE A 164 11.78 14.49 -13.86
N PRO A 165 10.97 15.42 -13.32
CA PRO A 165 11.25 16.85 -13.43
C PRO A 165 12.39 17.35 -12.52
N LEU A 166 12.95 16.49 -11.67
CA LEU A 166 14.03 16.84 -10.75
C LEU A 166 15.39 16.78 -11.44
N ASP A 167 16.34 17.60 -10.98
CA ASP A 167 17.72 17.47 -11.41
C ASP A 167 18.31 16.11 -10.99
N ALA A 168 19.39 15.71 -11.65
CA ALA A 168 19.98 14.38 -11.47
C ALA A 168 20.43 14.11 -10.02
N GLU A 169 20.86 15.15 -9.30
CA GLU A 169 21.30 15.02 -7.91
C GLU A 169 20.10 14.88 -6.98
N GLN A 170 19.07 15.73 -7.15
CA GLN A 170 17.82 15.64 -6.38
C GLN A 170 17.11 14.30 -6.60
N LYS A 171 17.06 13.83 -7.84
CA LYS A 171 16.50 12.52 -8.17
C LYS A 171 17.24 11.38 -7.48
N SER A 172 18.58 11.39 -7.52
CA SER A 172 19.41 10.36 -6.90
C SER A 172 19.24 10.33 -5.38
N LYS A 173 19.40 11.50 -4.74
CA LYS A 173 19.27 11.66 -3.28
C LYS A 173 17.84 11.40 -2.79
N GLY A 174 16.84 11.87 -3.53
CA GLY A 174 15.43 11.68 -3.18
C GLY A 174 15.02 10.22 -3.20
N LYS A 175 15.40 9.47 -4.24
CA LYS A 175 15.18 8.02 -4.30
C LYS A 175 15.85 7.31 -3.13
N ALA A 176 17.13 7.60 -2.89
CA ALA A 176 17.86 7.00 -1.79
C ALA A 176 17.19 7.31 -0.44
N ALA A 177 16.78 8.55 -0.20
CA ALA A 177 16.15 8.94 1.06
C ALA A 177 14.77 8.28 1.26
N VAL A 178 13.95 8.19 0.20
CA VAL A 178 12.65 7.49 0.23
C VAL A 178 12.83 5.99 0.44
N ASP A 179 13.85 5.38 -0.15
CA ASP A 179 14.10 3.96 0.01
C ASP A 179 14.67 3.61 1.40
N VAL A 180 15.54 4.46 1.95
CA VAL A 180 16.16 4.27 3.27
C VAL A 180 15.18 4.56 4.42
N ILE A 181 14.31 5.57 4.27
CA ILE A 181 13.40 5.99 5.35
C ILE A 181 11.96 5.59 5.06
N GLY A 182 11.44 5.95 3.89
CA GLY A 182 10.02 5.81 3.58
C GLY A 182 9.54 4.35 3.57
N ASN A 183 10.24 3.46 2.87
CA ASN A 183 9.83 2.05 2.78
C ASN A 183 9.89 1.35 4.16
N PRO A 184 10.97 1.48 4.96
CA PRO A 184 10.99 0.90 6.30
C PRO A 184 9.95 1.50 7.24
N LEU A 185 9.83 2.84 7.28
CA LEU A 185 8.87 3.52 8.16
C LEU A 185 7.40 3.19 7.82
N GLY A 186 7.07 3.02 6.54
CA GLY A 186 5.73 2.58 6.17
C GLY A 186 5.41 1.21 6.75
N LYS A 187 6.32 0.24 6.57
CA LYS A 187 6.11 -1.13 7.05
C LYS A 187 6.14 -1.22 8.58
N SER A 188 7.13 -0.61 9.22
CA SER A 188 7.27 -0.65 10.68
C SER A 188 6.22 0.22 11.38
N GLY A 189 5.85 1.37 10.80
CA GLY A 189 4.85 2.27 11.37
C GLY A 189 3.49 1.63 11.53
N GLY A 190 3.02 0.86 10.54
CA GLY A 190 1.79 0.08 10.66
C GLY A 190 1.86 -0.95 11.78
N SER A 191 3.02 -1.60 11.92
CA SER A 191 3.25 -2.63 12.94
C SER A 191 3.34 -2.01 14.34
N PHE A 192 3.94 -0.83 14.49
CA PHE A 192 4.00 -0.09 15.75
C PHE A 192 2.63 0.39 16.21
N ILE A 193 1.83 0.98 15.31
CA ILE A 193 0.46 1.40 15.62
C ILE A 193 -0.35 0.18 16.08
N GLN A 194 -0.25 -0.92 15.35
CA GLN A 194 -0.96 -2.13 15.68
C GLN A 194 -0.50 -2.74 17.00
N GLN A 195 0.80 -2.83 17.25
CA GLN A 195 1.33 -3.37 18.50
C GLN A 195 0.94 -2.49 19.70
N GLY A 196 0.99 -1.17 19.54
CA GLY A 196 0.55 -0.21 20.56
C GLY A 196 -0.94 -0.37 20.88
N LEU A 197 -1.79 -0.52 19.87
CA LEU A 197 -3.22 -0.79 20.07
C LEU A 197 -3.47 -2.15 20.71
N ILE A 198 -2.77 -3.21 20.28
CA ILE A 198 -2.90 -4.54 20.89
C ILE A 198 -2.53 -4.49 22.38
N PHE A 199 -1.46 -3.78 22.72
CA PHE A 199 -1.06 -3.61 24.12
C PHE A 199 -2.11 -2.84 24.94
N ALA A 200 -2.68 -1.77 24.37
CA ALA A 200 -3.71 -0.98 25.04
C ALA A 200 -5.07 -1.70 25.16
N MET A 201 -5.46 -2.48 24.16
CA MET A 201 -6.78 -3.10 24.04
C MET A 201 -6.81 -4.59 24.39
N GLY A 202 -5.65 -5.19 24.66
CA GLY A 202 -5.48 -6.59 25.05
C GLY A 202 -5.59 -7.61 23.92
N SER A 203 -6.06 -7.24 22.72
CA SER A 203 -6.12 -8.15 21.58
C SER A 203 -6.19 -7.45 20.23
N LEU A 204 -5.86 -8.20 19.17
CA LEU A 204 -6.04 -7.74 17.78
C LEU A 204 -7.52 -7.52 17.43
N ALA A 205 -8.42 -8.36 17.94
CA ALA A 205 -9.86 -8.21 17.71
C ALA A 205 -10.38 -6.89 18.30
N ALA A 206 -10.03 -6.59 19.56
CA ALA A 206 -10.40 -5.33 20.21
C ALA A 206 -9.76 -4.09 19.55
N SER A 207 -8.59 -4.24 18.94
CA SER A 207 -7.90 -3.17 18.20
C SER A 207 -8.47 -2.90 16.80
N THR A 208 -9.20 -3.85 16.23
CA THR A 208 -9.70 -3.82 14.84
C THR A 208 -10.51 -2.55 14.49
N PRO A 209 -11.48 -2.06 15.30
CA PRO A 209 -12.21 -0.83 14.96
C PRO A 209 -11.33 0.41 14.88
N TYR A 210 -10.31 0.51 15.74
CA TYR A 210 -9.36 1.62 15.74
C TYR A 210 -8.42 1.55 14.53
N LEU A 211 -7.97 0.35 14.16
CA LEU A 211 -7.19 0.13 12.94
C LEU A 211 -8.00 0.51 11.69
N ALA A 212 -9.30 0.23 11.65
CA ALA A 212 -10.18 0.64 10.56
C ALA A 212 -10.29 2.17 10.47
N ALA A 213 -10.48 2.85 11.60
CA ALA A 213 -10.54 4.32 11.64
C ALA A 213 -9.21 4.96 11.20
N ILE A 214 -8.07 4.44 11.70
CA ILE A 214 -6.74 4.91 11.31
C ILE A 214 -6.50 4.70 9.82
N LEU A 215 -6.88 3.53 9.27
CA LEU A 215 -6.79 3.25 7.84
C LEU A 215 -7.60 4.27 7.04
N ALA A 216 -8.85 4.54 7.44
CA ALA A 216 -9.72 5.50 6.78
C ALA A 216 -9.09 6.91 6.75
N VAL A 217 -8.53 7.36 7.88
CA VAL A 217 -7.84 8.66 7.98
C VAL A 217 -6.62 8.70 7.05
N ILE A 218 -5.79 7.66 7.03
CA ILE A 218 -4.62 7.59 6.14
C ILE A 218 -5.03 7.63 4.67
N VAL A 219 -6.07 6.88 4.29
CA VAL A 219 -6.60 6.84 2.92
C VAL A 219 -7.15 8.21 2.51
N VAL A 220 -7.92 8.88 3.36
CA VAL A 220 -8.45 10.23 3.09
C VAL A 220 -7.31 11.23 2.91
N MET A 221 -6.31 11.23 3.81
CA MET A 221 -5.13 12.07 3.68
C MET A 221 -4.38 11.82 2.38
N TRP A 222 -4.27 10.55 1.97
CA TRP A 222 -3.64 10.18 0.71
C TRP A 222 -4.46 10.66 -0.49
N LEU A 223 -5.78 10.49 -0.51
CA LEU A 223 -6.63 11.00 -1.60
C LEU A 223 -6.58 12.52 -1.73
N VAL A 224 -6.52 13.27 -0.62
CA VAL A 224 -6.36 14.73 -0.62
C VAL A 224 -4.97 15.15 -1.10
N ALA A 225 -3.93 14.39 -0.75
CA ALA A 225 -2.57 14.63 -1.20
C ALA A 225 -2.33 14.19 -2.66
N ALA A 226 -3.19 13.32 -3.20
CA ALA A 226 -3.09 12.85 -4.56
C ALA A 226 -3.41 14.01 -5.54
N PRO A 227 -2.67 14.12 -6.65
CA PRO A 227 -2.91 15.15 -7.64
C PRO A 227 -4.29 14.96 -8.29
N PRO A 228 -5.01 16.06 -8.57
CA PRO A 228 -6.34 15.96 -9.18
C PRO A 228 -6.29 15.29 -10.56
N PRO A 229 -7.32 14.49 -10.91
CA PRO A 229 -7.43 13.87 -12.22
C PRO A 229 -7.42 14.96 -13.30
N GLY A 230 -6.59 14.78 -14.34
CA GLY A 230 -6.46 15.73 -15.45
C GLY A 230 -5.19 16.60 -15.47
N LYS A 231 -4.40 16.64 -14.38
CA LYS A 231 -3.03 17.20 -14.46
C LYS A 231 -2.15 16.24 -15.27
N LYS A 232 -1.99 16.53 -16.56
CA LYS A 232 -0.89 15.98 -17.35
C LYS A 232 0.40 16.42 -16.65
N VAL A 233 1.29 15.48 -16.33
CA VAL A 233 2.69 15.87 -16.09
C VAL A 233 3.11 16.66 -17.31
N ALA A 234 3.80 17.78 -17.10
CA ALA A 234 4.50 18.51 -18.14
C ALA A 234 5.59 17.60 -18.75
N CYS A 235 5.15 16.63 -19.54
CA CYS A 235 5.94 15.85 -20.46
C CYS A 235 5.18 15.97 -21.77
N GLY A 236 5.55 17.01 -22.53
CA GLY A 236 5.50 16.90 -23.96
C GLY A 236 6.33 15.68 -24.37
N LEU A 237 5.62 14.66 -24.82
CA LEU A 237 5.97 13.90 -26.01
C LEU A 237 4.80 14.09 -26.97
#